data_AF-A0A821AI08-F1
#
_entry.id   AF-A0A821AI08-F1
#
_cell.length_a   1.000
_cell.length_b   1.000
_cell.length_c   1.000
_cell.angle_alpha   90.00
_cell.angle_beta   90.00
_cell.angle_gamma   90.00
#
_symmetry.space_group_name_H-M   'P 1'
#
loop_
_entity.id
_entity.type
_entity.pdbx_description
1 polymer ?
#
loop_
_entity_poly.entity_id
_entity_poly.type
_entity_poly.pdbx_seq_one_letter_code
_entity_poly.pdbx_strand_id
1 'polypeptide(L)'
;MVDIRKKPIWLDCDPGHDDAFAIILAAYHPSLELIGISTVVGNQTLDRTTQNAYKVAYIAGLPNNIPIIRGCGEALCRHVITCPEIHGQTGLDGADVPEHPEYKTLIKKQDENYLWNIYQKIVDVGRPVTLIATGSLTNIALLLKVFPQIKNSLSEIVLIGGCIGLGNMTPSAEFNFMSDPDAAHIVFTSPHVPRLVMIPLELTHTVCVTPNVSERLRSLATPFSSILDHLLH
;
A
#
# COMPACT_ATOMS: atom_id res chain seq x y z
N MET A 1 20.53 24.98 2.19
CA MET A 1 19.60 23.83 2.03
C MET A 1 18.45 24.10 2.97
N VAL A 2 17.22 24.20 2.47
CA VAL A 2 16.03 24.26 3.36
C VAL A 2 15.93 22.88 3.98
N ASP A 3 16.03 22.80 5.31
CA ASP A 3 15.77 21.59 6.07
C ASP A 3 14.26 21.31 5.97
N ILE A 4 13.85 20.65 4.89
CA ILE A 4 12.46 20.24 4.70
C ILE A 4 12.25 19.06 5.65
N ARG A 5 11.67 19.35 6.81
CA ARG A 5 11.23 18.30 7.75
C ARG A 5 10.33 17.32 7.00
N LYS A 6 10.81 16.09 6.82
CA LYS A 6 10.10 15.03 6.09
C LYS A 6 8.74 14.74 6.74
N LYS A 7 7.74 14.47 5.91
CA LYS A 7 6.41 14.03 6.37
C LYS A 7 6.46 12.53 6.67
N PRO A 8 6.13 12.09 7.90
CA PRO A 8 6.14 10.68 8.24
C PRO A 8 4.89 10.03 7.66
N ILE A 9 5.08 8.91 6.97
CA ILE A 9 3.99 8.20 6.29
C ILE A 9 3.97 6.72 6.64
N TRP A 10 2.77 6.21 6.88
CA TRP A 10 2.50 4.78 6.97
C TRP A 10 1.81 4.34 5.68
N LEU A 11 2.33 3.32 5.00
CA LEU A 11 1.75 2.81 3.75
C LEU A 11 1.03 1.47 3.99
N ASP A 12 -0.28 1.43 3.78
CA ASP A 12 -1.09 0.22 3.80
C ASP A 12 -1.44 -0.18 2.35
N CYS A 13 -0.99 -1.36 1.92
CA CYS A 13 -1.01 -1.75 0.50
C CYS A 13 -1.26 -3.24 0.32
N ASP A 14 -1.54 -3.68 -0.89
CA ASP A 14 -1.75 -5.09 -1.25
C ASP A 14 -0.88 -5.47 -2.47
N PRO A 15 0.46 -5.48 -2.33
CA PRO A 15 1.35 -5.24 -3.46
C PRO A 15 1.07 -5.99 -4.75
N GLY A 16 0.48 -5.23 -5.67
CA GLY A 16 0.47 -5.41 -7.12
C GLY A 16 1.55 -4.57 -7.80
N HIS A 17 1.43 -4.38 -9.12
CA HIS A 17 2.42 -3.66 -9.93
C HIS A 17 2.57 -2.20 -9.49
N ASP A 18 1.47 -1.49 -9.32
CA ASP A 18 1.40 -0.08 -8.94
C ASP A 18 1.82 0.17 -7.49
N ASP A 19 1.43 -0.70 -6.55
CA ASP A 19 1.92 -0.66 -5.17
C ASP A 19 3.44 -0.77 -5.07
N ALA A 20 4.06 -1.57 -5.95
CA ALA A 20 5.52 -1.67 -5.98
C ALA A 20 6.15 -0.29 -6.24
N PHE A 21 5.59 0.48 -7.17
CA PHE A 21 6.01 1.87 -7.42
C PHE A 21 5.68 2.79 -6.25
N ALA A 22 4.52 2.60 -5.59
CA ALA A 22 4.14 3.39 -4.41
C ALA A 22 5.13 3.20 -3.25
N ILE A 23 5.55 1.96 -2.95
CA ILE A 23 6.55 1.62 -1.94
C ILE A 23 7.88 2.32 -2.25
N ILE A 24 8.35 2.21 -3.49
CA ILE A 24 9.62 2.81 -3.92
C ILE A 24 9.56 4.34 -3.84
N LEU A 25 8.48 4.95 -4.32
CA LEU A 25 8.28 6.40 -4.24
C LEU A 25 8.23 6.87 -2.80
N ALA A 26 7.47 6.18 -1.94
CA ALA A 26 7.37 6.48 -0.51
C ALA A 26 8.72 6.42 0.21
N ALA A 27 9.55 5.43 -0.12
CA ALA A 27 10.87 5.24 0.49
C ALA A 27 11.89 6.32 0.09
N TYR A 28 11.86 6.77 -1.16
CA TYR A 28 12.94 7.61 -1.71
C TYR A 28 12.55 9.08 -1.98
N HIS A 29 11.27 9.44 -1.93
CA HIS A 29 10.89 10.83 -2.15
C HIS A 29 11.46 11.75 -1.05
N PRO A 30 12.15 12.86 -1.40
CA PRO A 30 12.92 13.65 -0.44
C PRO A 30 12.07 14.33 0.64
N SER A 31 10.77 14.50 0.39
CA SER A 31 9.82 15.10 1.34
C SER A 31 9.10 14.08 2.23
N LEU A 32 9.33 12.78 2.04
CA LEU A 32 8.65 11.70 2.75
C LEU A 32 9.63 10.94 3.66
N GLU A 33 9.10 10.47 4.78
CA GLU A 33 9.76 9.53 5.70
C GLU A 33 8.82 8.32 5.85
N LEU A 34 9.13 7.25 5.14
CA LEU A 34 8.40 5.99 5.27
C LEU A 34 8.74 5.35 6.61
N ILE A 35 7.77 5.34 7.53
CA ILE A 35 7.96 4.81 8.90
C ILE A 35 7.58 3.33 9.02
N GLY A 36 6.87 2.79 8.04
CA GLY A 36 6.43 1.40 8.00
C GLY A 36 5.45 1.13 6.88
N ILE A 37 5.28 -0.16 6.59
CA ILE A 37 4.36 -0.70 5.60
C ILE A 37 3.47 -1.73 6.30
N SER A 38 2.17 -1.74 6.01
CA SER A 38 1.30 -2.88 6.29
C SER A 38 0.76 -3.45 4.99
N THR A 39 0.51 -4.76 5.00
CA THR A 39 -0.11 -5.46 3.89
C THR A 39 -1.52 -5.91 4.19
N VAL A 40 -2.37 -5.92 3.16
CA VAL A 40 -3.74 -6.40 3.22
C VAL A 40 -4.03 -7.36 2.07
N VAL A 41 -5.11 -8.14 2.18
CA VAL A 41 -5.65 -8.91 1.06
C VAL A 41 -6.30 -7.97 0.02
N GLY A 42 -6.16 -8.32 -1.26
CA GLY A 42 -6.71 -7.54 -2.37
C GLY A 42 -6.24 -8.11 -3.70
N ASN A 43 -5.32 -7.45 -4.40
CA ASN A 43 -4.77 -7.89 -5.69
C ASN A 43 -4.42 -9.38 -5.72
N GLN A 44 -3.89 -9.90 -4.61
CA GLN A 44 -3.68 -11.31 -4.36
C GLN A 44 -4.02 -11.69 -2.90
N THR A 45 -3.86 -12.98 -2.56
CA THR A 45 -3.96 -13.44 -1.18
C THR A 45 -2.97 -12.69 -0.28
N LEU A 46 -3.29 -12.54 1.01
CA LEU A 46 -2.41 -11.83 1.95
C LEU A 46 -0.98 -12.40 1.99
N ASP A 47 -0.81 -13.71 1.86
CA ASP A 47 0.52 -14.33 1.84
C ASP A 47 1.34 -13.87 0.64
N ARG A 48 0.69 -13.68 -0.52
CA ARG A 48 1.32 -13.18 -1.73
C ARG A 48 1.59 -11.68 -1.65
N THR A 49 0.61 -10.87 -1.25
CA THR A 49 0.80 -9.41 -1.13
C THR A 49 1.90 -9.09 -0.12
N THR A 50 1.96 -9.82 1.00
CA THR A 50 3.03 -9.70 1.99
C THR A 50 4.38 -10.13 1.41
N GLN A 51 4.45 -11.27 0.71
CA GLN A 51 5.67 -11.70 0.03
C GLN A 51 6.16 -10.65 -0.97
N ASN A 52 5.24 -10.08 -1.75
CA ASN A 52 5.52 -9.07 -2.75
C ASN A 52 6.04 -7.77 -2.10
N ALA A 53 5.49 -7.33 -0.97
CA ALA A 53 6.03 -6.20 -0.21
C ALA A 53 7.50 -6.41 0.15
N TYR A 54 7.87 -7.60 0.64
CA TYR A 54 9.24 -7.94 0.98
C TYR A 54 10.15 -8.02 -0.26
N LYS A 55 9.65 -8.55 -1.38
CA LYS A 55 10.38 -8.55 -2.65
C LYS A 55 10.71 -7.14 -3.11
N VAL A 56 9.72 -6.25 -3.13
CA VAL A 56 9.88 -4.85 -3.52
C VAL A 56 10.86 -4.14 -2.58
N ALA A 57 10.70 -4.32 -1.27
CA ALA A 57 11.62 -3.77 -0.28
C ALA A 57 13.07 -4.24 -0.49
N TYR A 58 13.25 -5.53 -0.83
CA TYR A 58 14.57 -6.11 -1.10
C TYR A 58 15.22 -5.49 -2.34
N ILE A 59 14.53 -5.50 -3.48
CA ILE A 59 15.11 -4.99 -4.74
C ILE A 59 15.38 -3.50 -4.70
N ALA A 60 14.57 -2.76 -3.95
CA ALA A 60 14.72 -1.32 -3.81
C ALA A 60 15.82 -0.96 -2.79
N GLY A 61 16.26 -1.91 -1.95
CA GLY A 61 17.26 -1.66 -0.92
C GLY A 61 16.70 -0.87 0.26
N LEU A 62 15.43 -1.10 0.61
CA LEU A 62 14.83 -0.48 1.79
C LEU A 62 15.58 -0.91 3.06
N PRO A 63 15.85 0.01 3.99
CA PRO A 63 16.55 -0.33 5.21
C PRO A 63 15.68 -1.20 6.14
N ASN A 64 16.31 -2.16 6.81
CA ASN A 64 15.64 -3.16 7.66
C ASN A 64 14.88 -2.56 8.86
N ASN A 65 15.08 -1.27 9.18
CA ASN A 65 14.37 -0.58 10.25
C ASN A 65 12.97 -0.10 9.84
N ILE A 66 12.61 -0.15 8.55
CA ILE A 66 11.24 0.08 8.08
C ILE A 66 10.48 -1.25 8.20
N PRO A 67 9.57 -1.40 9.18
CA PRO A 67 8.83 -2.64 9.35
C PRO A 67 7.84 -2.86 8.20
N ILE A 68 7.69 -4.11 7.79
CA ILE A 68 6.58 -4.59 6.95
C ILE A 68 5.72 -5.48 7.82
N ILE A 69 4.47 -5.11 8.04
CA ILE A 69 3.54 -5.80 8.95
C ILE A 69 2.47 -6.52 8.13
N ARG A 70 2.37 -7.84 8.30
CA ARG A 70 1.31 -8.65 7.70
C ARG A 70 -0.02 -8.33 8.38
N GLY A 71 -0.98 -7.78 7.63
CA GLY A 71 -2.28 -7.35 8.16
C GLY A 71 -3.41 -8.35 7.97
N CYS A 72 -4.59 -7.86 7.59
CA CYS A 72 -5.81 -8.66 7.49
C CYS A 72 -5.88 -9.47 6.19
N GLY A 73 -6.24 -10.75 6.31
CA GLY A 73 -6.34 -11.69 5.21
C GLY A 73 -7.75 -11.87 4.65
N GLU A 74 -8.73 -11.16 5.23
CA GLU A 74 -10.15 -11.28 4.93
C GLU A 74 -10.79 -9.89 4.83
N ALA A 75 -11.91 -9.80 4.13
CA ALA A 75 -12.79 -8.64 4.21
C ALA A 75 -13.66 -8.72 5.48
N LEU A 76 -14.15 -7.58 5.99
CA LEU A 76 -14.88 -7.54 7.26
C LEU A 76 -16.15 -8.39 7.27
N CYS A 77 -16.93 -8.36 6.18
CA CYS A 77 -18.23 -9.02 6.12
C CYS A 77 -18.44 -9.83 4.82
N ARG A 78 -17.49 -9.79 3.89
CA ARG A 78 -17.62 -10.39 2.56
C ARG A 78 -16.59 -11.47 2.32
N HIS A 79 -16.81 -12.22 1.24
CA HIS A 79 -15.80 -13.13 0.72
C HIS A 79 -14.65 -12.34 0.09
N VAL A 80 -13.44 -12.89 0.23
CA VAL A 80 -12.24 -12.34 -0.40
C VAL A 80 -12.40 -12.34 -1.92
N ILE A 81 -12.06 -11.21 -2.53
CA ILE A 81 -11.94 -11.03 -3.97
C ILE A 81 -10.47 -10.79 -4.27
N THR A 82 -9.94 -11.43 -5.32
CA THR A 82 -8.56 -11.20 -5.81
C THR A 82 -8.58 -10.87 -7.29
N CYS A 83 -7.49 -10.28 -7.81
CA CYS A 83 -7.41 -9.82 -9.20
C CYS A 83 -6.21 -10.43 -9.97
N PRO A 84 -6.16 -11.78 -10.11
CA PRO A 84 -5.08 -12.43 -10.86
C PRO A 84 -5.10 -12.09 -12.36
N GLU A 85 -6.22 -11.59 -12.89
CA GLU A 85 -6.34 -11.18 -14.30
C GLU A 85 -5.53 -9.92 -14.62
N ILE A 86 -5.32 -9.04 -13.64
CA ILE A 86 -4.55 -7.79 -13.81
C ILE A 86 -3.13 -7.96 -13.27
N HIS A 87 -2.97 -8.65 -12.13
CA HIS A 87 -1.69 -8.74 -11.42
C HIS A 87 -0.96 -10.08 -11.60
N GLY A 88 -1.55 -11.00 -12.37
CA GLY A 88 -0.99 -12.32 -12.61
C GLY A 88 -1.09 -13.26 -11.40
N GLN A 89 -0.50 -14.46 -11.53
CA GLN A 89 -0.61 -15.51 -10.51
C GLN A 89 0.22 -15.21 -9.25
N THR A 90 1.30 -14.44 -9.39
CA THR A 90 2.14 -14.06 -8.25
C THR A 90 1.75 -12.71 -7.64
N GLY A 91 1.01 -11.88 -8.38
CA GLY A 91 0.71 -10.49 -8.02
C GLY A 91 1.74 -9.48 -8.54
N LEU A 92 2.89 -9.95 -9.01
CA LEU A 92 3.97 -9.17 -9.63
C LEU A 92 4.49 -9.90 -10.88
N ASP A 93 3.58 -10.47 -11.68
CA ASP A 93 3.98 -11.13 -12.93
C ASP A 93 4.60 -10.10 -13.91
N GLY A 94 5.16 -10.55 -15.04
CA GLY A 94 5.88 -9.68 -15.98
C GLY A 94 7.36 -9.46 -15.63
N ALA A 95 7.73 -9.40 -14.35
CA ALA A 95 9.12 -9.30 -13.90
C ALA A 95 9.59 -10.50 -13.05
N ASP A 96 10.83 -10.94 -13.26
CA ASP A 96 11.49 -11.87 -12.32
C ASP A 96 12.02 -11.09 -11.12
N VAL A 97 11.17 -10.91 -10.11
CA VAL A 97 11.51 -10.19 -8.89
C VAL A 97 12.12 -11.15 -7.85
N PRO A 98 13.41 -10.97 -7.47
CA PRO A 98 14.08 -11.83 -6.51
C PRO A 98 13.34 -11.92 -5.17
N GLU A 99 13.30 -13.12 -4.61
CA GLU A 99 12.82 -13.35 -3.25
C GLU A 99 13.70 -12.65 -2.22
N HIS A 100 13.09 -12.04 -1.20
CA HIS A 100 13.83 -11.53 -0.06
C HIS A 100 14.44 -12.73 0.70
N PRO A 101 15.78 -12.79 0.89
CA PRO A 101 16.45 -13.99 1.40
C PRO A 101 15.97 -14.42 2.79
N GLU A 102 15.60 -13.45 3.63
CA GLU A 102 15.11 -13.70 4.99
C GLU A 102 13.58 -13.67 5.15
N TYR A 103 12.80 -13.56 4.06
CA TYR A 103 11.33 -13.39 4.12
C TYR A 103 10.65 -14.36 5.09
N LYS A 104 10.93 -15.66 4.95
CA LYS A 104 10.32 -16.71 5.79
C LYS A 104 10.65 -16.55 7.27
N THR A 105 11.85 -16.07 7.59
CA THR A 105 12.29 -15.83 8.97
C THR A 105 11.63 -14.57 9.52
N LEU A 106 11.55 -13.51 8.72
CA LEU A 106 10.93 -12.24 9.11
C LEU A 106 9.45 -12.41 9.41
N ILE A 107 8.70 -13.11 8.56
CA ILE A 107 7.28 -13.41 8.77
C ILE A 107 7.05 -14.21 10.05
N LYS A 108 7.84 -15.26 10.28
CA LYS A 108 7.71 -16.10 11.50
C LYS A 108 7.99 -15.34 12.79
N LYS A 109 8.74 -14.23 12.73
CA LYS A 109 9.04 -13.38 13.89
C LYS A 109 7.98 -12.32 14.15
N GLN A 110 7.03 -12.12 13.23
CA GLN A 110 5.98 -11.13 13.42
C GLN A 110 5.03 -11.61 14.53
N ASP A 111 4.66 -10.67 15.41
CA ASP A 111 3.58 -10.87 16.37
C ASP A 111 2.23 -10.88 15.63
N GLU A 112 1.32 -11.72 16.09
CA GLU A 112 -0.03 -11.87 15.55
C GLU A 112 -0.87 -10.59 15.75
N ASN A 113 -0.55 -9.74 16.73
CA ASN A 113 -1.25 -8.49 16.97
C ASN A 113 -0.80 -7.34 16.05
N TYR A 114 -1.02 -7.51 14.75
CA TYR A 114 -0.60 -6.56 13.73
C TYR A 114 -1.17 -5.15 13.95
N LEU A 115 -2.44 -5.02 14.40
CA LEU A 115 -3.06 -3.71 14.65
C LEU A 115 -2.35 -2.94 15.76
N TRP A 116 -1.98 -3.61 16.85
CA TRP A 116 -1.21 -2.99 17.93
C TRP A 116 0.16 -2.54 17.43
N ASN A 117 0.84 -3.36 16.64
CA ASN A 117 2.16 -3.03 16.09
C ASN A 117 2.10 -1.80 15.17
N ILE A 118 1.08 -1.71 14.30
CA ILE A 118 0.84 -0.52 13.46
C ILE A 118 0.57 0.70 14.35
N TYR A 119 -0.37 0.57 15.29
CA TYR A 119 -0.76 1.64 16.20
C TYR A 119 0.43 2.20 16.99
N GLN A 120 1.22 1.33 17.63
CA GLN A 120 2.39 1.72 18.41
C GLN A 120 3.40 2.47 17.54
N LYS A 121 3.72 1.94 16.35
CA LYS A 121 4.68 2.60 15.45
C LYS A 121 4.23 4.01 15.04
N ILE A 122 2.94 4.19 14.75
CA ILE A 122 2.38 5.51 14.41
C ILE A 122 2.43 6.46 15.60
N VAL A 123 2.10 6.00 16.81
CA VAL A 123 2.13 6.83 18.02
C VAL A 123 3.56 7.21 18.42
N ASP A 124 4.50 6.27 18.33
CA ASP A 124 5.90 6.44 18.75
C ASP A 124 6.66 7.50 17.93
N VAL A 125 6.17 7.85 16.73
CA VAL A 125 6.74 8.97 15.95
C VAL A 125 6.66 10.30 16.71
N GLY A 126 5.68 10.44 17.61
CA GLY A 126 5.51 11.64 18.45
C GLY A 126 5.07 12.90 17.69
N ARG A 127 4.64 12.75 16.43
CA ARG A 127 4.11 13.82 15.57
C ARG A 127 3.12 13.25 14.55
N PRO A 128 2.19 14.07 14.01
CA PRO A 128 1.16 13.58 13.09
C PRO A 128 1.73 12.85 11.87
N VAL A 129 1.21 11.65 11.61
CA VAL A 129 1.54 10.76 10.49
C VAL A 129 0.47 10.85 9.41
N THR A 130 0.85 10.75 8.13
CA THR A 130 -0.10 10.54 7.04
C THR A 130 -0.24 9.04 6.81
N LEU A 131 -1.46 8.52 6.91
CA LEU A 131 -1.75 7.13 6.59
C LEU A 131 -2.15 7.06 5.11
N ILE A 132 -1.38 6.34 4.30
CA ILE A 132 -1.63 6.16 2.87
C ILE A 132 -2.17 4.75 2.65
N ALA A 133 -3.29 4.61 1.95
CA ALA A 133 -3.91 3.34 1.61
C ALA A 133 -3.94 3.15 0.09
N THR A 134 -3.37 2.07 -0.41
CA THR A 134 -3.41 1.72 -1.84
C THR A 134 -4.14 0.41 -2.12
N GLY A 135 -4.52 -0.33 -1.08
CA GLY A 135 -5.38 -1.53 -1.16
C GLY A 135 -6.75 -1.37 -0.51
N SER A 136 -7.37 -2.50 -0.17
CA SER A 136 -8.63 -2.52 0.58
C SER A 136 -8.48 -1.85 1.96
N LEU A 137 -9.54 -1.21 2.44
CA LEU A 137 -9.48 -0.36 3.63
C LEU A 137 -9.60 -1.13 4.96
N THR A 138 -9.50 -2.47 4.93
CA THR A 138 -9.81 -3.35 6.07
C THR A 138 -8.91 -3.09 7.28
N ASN A 139 -7.59 -3.01 7.08
CA ASN A 139 -6.64 -2.71 8.14
C ASN A 139 -6.94 -1.35 8.80
N ILE A 140 -7.24 -0.33 7.98
CA ILE A 140 -7.50 1.03 8.45
C ILE A 140 -8.82 1.10 9.21
N ALA A 141 -9.87 0.48 8.69
CA ALA A 141 -11.16 0.41 9.37
C ALA A 141 -11.03 -0.25 10.75
N LEU A 142 -10.31 -1.37 10.84
CA LEU A 142 -10.05 -2.06 12.10
C LEU A 142 -9.19 -1.20 13.04
N LEU A 143 -8.14 -0.56 12.54
CA LEU A 143 -7.28 0.33 13.32
C LEU A 143 -8.08 1.48 13.95
N LEU A 144 -8.98 2.11 13.19
CA LEU A 144 -9.85 3.19 13.66
C LEU A 144 -10.88 2.70 14.70
N LYS A 145 -11.37 1.47 14.57
CA LYS A 145 -12.35 0.89 15.50
C LYS A 145 -11.72 0.40 16.81
N VAL A 146 -10.56 -0.25 16.72
CA VAL A 146 -9.86 -0.82 17.89
C VAL A 146 -9.10 0.26 18.66
N PHE A 147 -8.51 1.24 17.97
CA PHE A 147 -7.73 2.32 18.58
C PHE A 147 -8.23 3.71 18.15
N PRO A 148 -9.45 4.12 18.57
CA PRO A 148 -10.05 5.39 18.17
C PRO A 148 -9.21 6.63 18.53
N GLN A 149 -8.33 6.53 19.53
CA GLN A 149 -7.37 7.57 19.91
C GLN A 149 -6.28 7.84 18.87
N ILE A 150 -6.08 6.94 17.89
CA ILE A 150 -5.08 7.10 16.82
C ILE A 150 -5.27 8.40 16.04
N LYS A 151 -6.51 8.93 16.01
CA LYS A 151 -6.83 10.24 15.41
C LYS A 151 -5.92 11.38 15.87
N ASN A 152 -5.40 11.31 17.10
CA ASN A 152 -4.50 12.34 17.65
C ASN A 152 -3.07 12.26 17.07
N SER A 153 -2.71 11.12 16.48
CA SER A 153 -1.42 10.84 15.86
C SER A 153 -1.48 10.86 14.33
N LEU A 154 -2.66 11.10 13.74
CA LEU A 154 -2.84 11.21 12.30
C LEU A 154 -3.01 12.68 11.88
N SER A 155 -2.40 13.02 10.75
CA SER A 155 -2.64 14.29 10.05
C SER A 155 -3.78 14.18 9.04
N GLU A 156 -3.75 13.11 8.26
CA GLU A 156 -4.75 12.78 7.25
C GLU A 156 -4.65 11.30 6.87
N ILE A 157 -5.70 10.80 6.23
CA ILE A 157 -5.71 9.53 5.51
C ILE A 157 -5.83 9.85 4.02
N VAL A 158 -4.89 9.36 3.23
CA VAL A 158 -4.91 9.48 1.76
C VAL A 158 -5.12 8.09 1.20
N LEU A 159 -6.15 7.89 0.37
CA LEU A 159 -6.44 6.58 -0.21
C LEU A 159 -6.56 6.65 -1.71
N ILE A 160 -6.08 5.60 -2.39
CA ILE A 160 -6.37 5.32 -3.78
C ILE A 160 -7.53 4.33 -3.81
N GLY A 161 -8.61 4.72 -4.48
CA GLY A 161 -9.78 3.88 -4.61
C GLY A 161 -11.06 4.70 -4.75
N GLY A 162 -12.12 3.99 -5.12
CA GLY A 162 -13.41 4.59 -5.42
C GLY A 162 -13.46 5.25 -6.81
N CYS A 163 -14.67 5.62 -7.20
CA CYS A 163 -14.96 6.30 -8.46
C CYS A 163 -16.12 7.28 -8.23
N ILE A 164 -16.10 8.41 -8.93
CA ILE A 164 -17.23 9.36 -8.96
C ILE A 164 -18.21 8.96 -10.07
N GLY A 165 -17.68 8.49 -11.20
CA GLY A 165 -18.39 8.00 -12.37
C GLY A 165 -18.35 6.47 -12.45
N LEU A 166 -17.66 5.94 -13.47
CA LEU A 166 -17.63 4.51 -13.76
C LEU A 166 -16.58 3.78 -12.93
N GLY A 167 -16.95 2.60 -12.41
CA GLY A 167 -16.03 1.68 -11.77
C GLY A 167 -15.22 0.83 -12.76
N ASN A 168 -14.17 0.18 -12.26
CA ASN A 168 -13.33 -0.75 -13.02
C ASN A 168 -13.62 -2.24 -12.71
N MET A 169 -14.24 -2.54 -11.56
CA MET A 169 -14.61 -3.90 -11.16
C MET A 169 -16.07 -4.21 -11.51
N THR A 170 -16.94 -3.24 -11.27
CA THR A 170 -18.33 -3.24 -11.77
C THR A 170 -18.61 -1.86 -12.36
N PRO A 171 -19.73 -1.67 -13.10
CA PRO A 171 -20.05 -0.35 -13.63
C PRO A 171 -20.08 0.78 -12.59
N SER A 172 -20.31 0.47 -11.31
CA SER A 172 -20.43 1.45 -10.22
C SER A 172 -19.43 1.26 -9.08
N ALA A 173 -18.45 0.36 -9.20
CA ALA A 173 -17.51 0.08 -8.11
C ALA A 173 -16.07 -0.09 -8.61
N GLU A 174 -15.17 0.59 -7.92
CA GLU A 174 -13.73 0.39 -8.02
C GLU A 174 -13.29 -0.79 -7.15
N PHE A 175 -12.23 -1.49 -7.56
CA PHE A 175 -11.73 -2.72 -6.95
C PHE A 175 -11.49 -2.63 -5.43
N ASN A 176 -10.68 -1.69 -4.94
CA ASN A 176 -10.36 -1.58 -3.50
C ASN A 176 -11.62 -1.40 -2.64
N PHE A 177 -12.57 -0.61 -3.12
CA PHE A 177 -13.86 -0.41 -2.45
C PHE A 177 -14.77 -1.64 -2.56
N MET A 178 -14.74 -2.35 -3.69
CA MET A 178 -15.54 -3.56 -3.89
C MET A 178 -15.02 -4.72 -3.03
N SER A 179 -13.70 -4.79 -2.81
CA SER A 179 -13.04 -5.80 -2.00
C SER A 179 -13.49 -5.74 -0.54
N ASP A 180 -13.66 -4.55 0.03
CA ASP A 180 -14.25 -4.38 1.37
C ASP A 180 -15.03 -3.05 1.53
N PRO A 181 -16.30 -3.02 1.09
CA PRO A 181 -17.10 -1.81 1.16
C PRO A 181 -17.57 -1.49 2.58
N ASP A 182 -17.61 -2.48 3.46
CA ASP A 182 -17.95 -2.28 4.87
C ASP A 182 -16.79 -1.54 5.57
N ALA A 183 -15.55 -1.91 5.27
CA ALA A 183 -14.37 -1.16 5.70
C ALA A 183 -14.34 0.25 5.10
N ALA A 184 -14.64 0.40 3.80
CA ALA A 184 -14.74 1.72 3.18
C ALA A 184 -15.80 2.59 3.85
N HIS A 185 -16.98 2.05 4.13
CA HIS A 185 -18.02 2.76 4.88
C HIS A 185 -17.54 3.22 6.25
N ILE A 186 -16.84 2.36 7.00
CA ILE A 186 -16.25 2.71 8.29
C ILE A 186 -15.27 3.87 8.15
N VAL A 187 -14.33 3.83 7.21
CA VAL A 187 -13.33 4.90 7.04
C VAL A 187 -13.99 6.23 6.68
N PHE A 188 -14.96 6.23 5.75
CA PHE A 188 -15.63 7.45 5.29
C PHE A 188 -16.56 8.08 6.33
N THR A 189 -17.12 7.28 7.23
CA THR A 189 -18.06 7.76 8.26
C THR A 189 -17.41 7.92 9.64
N SER A 190 -16.14 7.55 9.79
CA SER A 190 -15.46 7.54 11.08
C SER A 190 -15.20 8.96 11.60
N PRO A 191 -15.63 9.29 12.83
CA PRO A 191 -15.29 10.56 13.49
C PRO A 191 -13.83 10.58 13.98
N HIS A 192 -13.04 9.54 13.69
CA HIS A 192 -11.65 9.39 14.08
C HIS A 192 -10.69 9.66 12.91
N VAL A 193 -11.21 10.19 11.79
CA VAL A 193 -10.41 10.61 10.64
C VAL A 193 -10.31 12.14 10.62
N PRO A 194 -9.12 12.72 10.84
CA PRO A 194 -8.97 14.19 10.89
C PRO A 194 -9.21 14.86 9.53
N ARG A 195 -8.72 14.23 8.46
CA ARG A 195 -8.87 14.64 7.07
C ARG A 195 -8.79 13.40 6.19
N LEU A 196 -9.71 13.28 5.25
CA LEU A 196 -9.76 12.19 4.29
C LEU A 196 -9.54 12.74 2.89
N VAL A 197 -8.60 12.15 2.15
CA VAL A 197 -8.31 12.48 0.75
C VAL A 197 -8.50 11.22 -0.08
N MET A 198 -9.45 11.25 -0.99
CA MET A 198 -9.71 10.16 -1.94
C MET A 198 -9.08 10.52 -3.29
N ILE A 199 -8.31 9.58 -3.84
CA ILE A 199 -7.73 9.63 -5.17
C ILE A 199 -8.46 8.59 -6.03
N PRO A 200 -9.53 8.99 -6.74
CA PRO A 200 -10.40 8.04 -7.43
C PRO A 200 -9.92 7.72 -8.85
N LEU A 201 -10.62 6.80 -9.52
CA LEU A 201 -10.34 6.40 -10.89
C LEU A 201 -10.28 7.57 -11.89
N GLU A 202 -11.10 8.61 -11.70
CA GLU A 202 -11.07 9.79 -12.57
C GLU A 202 -9.70 10.49 -12.56
N LEU A 203 -8.97 10.38 -11.46
CA LEU A 203 -7.61 10.90 -11.35
C LEU A 203 -6.60 9.84 -11.80
N THR A 204 -6.67 8.61 -11.28
CA THR A 204 -5.65 7.58 -11.58
C THR A 204 -5.63 7.19 -13.06
N HIS A 205 -6.77 7.21 -13.76
CA HIS A 205 -6.84 6.98 -15.21
C HIS A 205 -6.19 8.08 -16.05
N THR A 206 -5.79 9.22 -15.45
CA THR A 206 -4.99 10.24 -16.15
C THR A 206 -3.49 9.98 -16.06
N VAL A 207 -3.06 9.02 -15.23
CA VAL A 207 -1.66 8.70 -14.95
C VAL A 207 -1.24 7.44 -15.70
N CYS A 208 -1.32 7.48 -17.03
CA CYS A 208 -0.95 6.33 -17.86
C CYS A 208 0.57 6.23 -18.05
N VAL A 209 1.07 5.00 -18.09
CA VAL A 209 2.45 4.68 -18.48
C VAL A 209 2.57 4.87 -19.99
N THR A 210 3.20 5.97 -20.41
CA THR A 210 3.43 6.26 -21.84
C THR A 210 4.73 5.62 -22.31
N PRO A 211 4.92 5.40 -23.63
CA PRO A 211 6.19 4.91 -24.17
C PRO A 211 7.42 5.72 -23.72
N ASN A 212 7.26 7.03 -23.55
CA ASN A 212 8.31 7.91 -23.05
C ASN A 212 8.67 7.63 -21.57
N VAL A 213 7.69 7.27 -20.73
CA VAL A 213 7.96 6.86 -19.34
C VAL A 213 8.78 5.57 -19.31
N SER A 214 8.38 4.57 -20.09
CA SER A 214 9.12 3.31 -20.20
C SER A 214 10.53 3.52 -20.79
N GLU A 215 10.68 4.36 -21.82
CA GLU A 215 12.00 4.69 -22.38
C GLU A 215 12.91 5.38 -21.37
N ARG A 216 12.38 6.30 -20.56
CA ARG A 216 13.14 6.93 -19.47
C ARG A 216 13.62 5.90 -18.45
N LEU A 217 12.79 4.92 -18.08
CA LEU A 217 13.21 3.83 -17.19
C LEU A 217 14.31 2.97 -17.82
N ARG A 218 14.11 2.53 -19.07
CA ARG A 218 15.13 1.74 -19.81
C ARG A 218 16.45 2.47 -19.96
N SER A 219 16.42 3.80 -20.16
CA SER A 219 17.62 4.62 -20.34
C SER A 219 18.55 4.65 -19.11
N LEU A 220 18.03 4.33 -17.92
CA LEU A 220 18.84 4.22 -16.69
C LEU A 220 19.82 3.03 -16.74
N ALA A 221 19.54 2.01 -17.56
CA ALA A 221 20.43 0.88 -17.81
C ALA A 221 20.98 0.19 -16.54
N THR A 222 20.13 0.01 -15.53
CA THR A 222 20.45 -0.71 -14.29
C THR A 222 19.62 -1.99 -14.16
N PRO A 223 20.10 -3.01 -13.42
CA PRO A 223 19.28 -4.20 -13.12
C PRO A 223 17.94 -3.82 -12.48
N PHE A 224 17.95 -2.84 -11.57
CA PHE A 224 16.74 -2.36 -10.90
C PHE A 224 15.75 -1.72 -11.88
N SER A 225 16.21 -0.84 -12.77
CA SER A 225 15.34 -0.20 -13.76
C SER A 225 14.77 -1.18 -14.79
N SER A 226 15.49 -2.27 -15.09
CA SER A 226 14.96 -3.35 -15.94
C SER A 226 13.83 -4.10 -15.27
N ILE A 227 13.93 -4.39 -13.96
CA ILE A 227 12.84 -5.01 -13.19
C ILE A 227 11.62 -4.09 -13.20
N LEU A 228 11.82 -2.78 -12.97
CA LEU A 228 10.70 -1.82 -12.99
C LEU A 228 10.05 -1.70 -14.36
N ASP A 229 10.81 -1.68 -15.45
CA ASP A 229 10.23 -1.64 -16.81
C ASP A 229 9.37 -2.88 -17.08
N HIS A 230 9.82 -4.07 -16.64
CA HIS A 230 9.05 -5.30 -16.78
C HIS A 230 7.78 -5.33 -15.93
N LEU A 231 7.74 -4.65 -14.78
CA LEU A 231 6.52 -4.52 -13.97
C LEU A 231 5.46 -3.59 -14.60
N LEU A 232 5.80 -2.85 -15.66
CA LEU A 232 4.86 -1.97 -16.37
C LEU A 232 4.13 -2.66 -17.54
N HIS A 233 4.43 -3.93 -17.81
CA HIS A 233 4.02 -4.67 -19.00
C HIS A 233 3.41 -6.02 -18.64
#